data_AF-A0A0B4BMH3-F1
#
_entry.id   AF-A0A0B4BMH3-F1
#
_cell.length_a   1.000
_cell.length_b   1.000
_cell.length_c   1.000
_cell.angle_alpha   90.00
_cell.angle_beta   90.00
_cell.angle_gamma   90.00
#
_symmetry.space_group_name_H-M   'P 1'
#
loop_
_entity.id
_entity.type
_entity.pdbx_description
1 polymer ?
#
loop_
_entity_poly.entity_id
_entity_poly.type
_entity_poly.pdbx_seq_one_letter_code
_entity_poly.pdbx_strand_id
1 'polypeptide(L)'
;MTTTTLRTAATVLTAGAFATIAFDVFGQALSPLFGYAKLAPVGLAGASIKAIFGANPSGAAYLLHALTGLVFYAFGYFAIARPIQRAVLPNLHWSLTAIAYGIALWVFALYVMAHLVTGNKPFLGFTGITWVALWGHIVYALVAAGIMEAKGAVLNIRRTPFAVPAE
;
A
#
# COMPACT_ATOMS: atom_id res chain seq x y z
N MET A 1 20.23 8.19 15.07
CA MET A 1 19.15 8.61 14.14
C MET A 1 18.99 10.12 14.26
N THR A 2 18.92 10.88 13.17
CA THR A 2 18.68 12.34 13.27
C THR A 2 17.18 12.61 13.51
N THR A 3 16.86 13.77 14.09
CA THR A 3 15.46 14.20 14.32
C THR A 3 14.62 14.17 13.04
N THR A 4 15.23 14.46 11.90
CA THR A 4 14.60 14.39 10.57
C THR A 4 14.23 12.96 10.19
N THR A 5 15.11 11.99 10.43
CA THR A 5 14.81 10.57 10.14
C THR A 5 13.65 10.06 11.00
N LEU A 6 13.64 10.40 12.29
CA LEU A 6 12.54 10.01 13.19
C LEU A 6 11.20 10.62 12.76
N ARG A 7 11.21 11.90 12.37
CA ARG A 7 10.01 12.58 11.84
C ARG A 7 9.50 11.92 10.57
N THR A 8 10.38 11.56 9.64
CA THR A 8 9.99 10.87 8.40
C THR A 8 9.41 9.50 8.70
N ALA A 9 10.06 8.69 9.55
CA ALA A 9 9.56 7.39 9.94
C ALA A 9 8.18 7.50 10.60
N ALA A 10 7.99 8.41 11.54
CA ALA A 10 6.71 8.67 12.18
C ALA A 10 5.63 9.10 11.17
N THR A 11 6.00 9.91 10.18
CA THR A 11 5.08 10.34 9.11
C THR A 11 4.66 9.17 8.23
N VAL A 12 5.60 8.32 7.81
CA VAL A 12 5.31 7.15 6.96
C VAL A 12 4.39 6.17 7.69
N LEU A 13 4.68 5.88 8.96
CA LEU A 13 3.83 5.00 9.79
C LEU A 13 2.44 5.61 10.03
N THR A 14 2.37 6.91 10.28
CA THR A 14 1.08 7.61 10.44
C THR A 14 0.27 7.54 9.14
N ALA A 15 0.91 7.78 8.00
CA ALA A 15 0.28 7.67 6.69
C ALA A 15 -0.25 6.24 6.43
N GLY A 16 0.54 5.21 6.74
CA GLY A 16 0.12 3.82 6.63
C GLY A 16 -1.06 3.47 7.55
N ALA A 17 -1.06 3.97 8.79
CA ALA A 17 -2.16 3.76 9.74
C ALA A 17 -3.48 4.33 9.21
N PHE A 18 -3.49 5.62 8.83
CA PHE A 18 -4.69 6.27 8.30
C PHE A 18 -5.14 5.67 6.96
N ALA A 19 -4.21 5.29 6.09
CA ALA A 19 -4.54 4.64 4.83
C ALA A 19 -5.16 3.26 5.04
N THR A 20 -4.68 2.49 6.01
CA THR A 20 -5.26 1.18 6.37
C THR A 20 -6.68 1.35 6.93
N ILE A 21 -6.89 2.33 7.82
CA ILE A 21 -8.23 2.65 8.32
C ILE A 21 -9.16 3.06 7.18
N ALA A 22 -8.70 3.92 6.26
CA ALA A 22 -9.49 4.36 5.11
C ALA A 22 -9.86 3.19 4.19
N PHE A 23 -8.92 2.27 3.93
CA PHE A 23 -9.16 1.05 3.17
C PHE A 23 -10.22 0.16 3.82
N ASP A 24 -10.11 -0.10 5.12
CA ASP A 24 -11.02 -0.99 5.84
C ASP A 24 -12.41 -0.35 5.99
N VAL A 25 -12.48 0.95 6.30
CA VAL A 25 -13.75 1.69 6.32
C VAL A 25 -14.42 1.65 4.95
N PHE A 26 -13.68 1.91 3.88
CA PHE A 26 -14.22 1.84 2.53
C PHE A 26 -14.71 0.42 2.18
N GLY A 27 -13.85 -0.58 2.30
CA GLY A 27 -14.11 -1.91 1.79
C GLY A 27 -14.97 -2.80 2.67
N GLN A 28 -14.90 -2.64 3.99
CA GLN A 28 -15.61 -3.49 4.95
C GLN A 28 -16.89 -2.86 5.50
N ALA A 29 -17.00 -1.53 5.52
CA ALA A 29 -18.17 -0.82 6.04
C ALA A 29 -18.96 -0.10 4.96
N LEU A 30 -18.37 0.87 4.24
CA LEU A 30 -19.09 1.69 3.27
C LEU A 30 -19.56 0.89 2.06
N SER A 31 -18.67 0.07 1.47
CA SER A 31 -18.99 -0.77 0.31
C SER A 31 -20.26 -1.62 0.52
N PRO A 32 -20.36 -2.47 1.56
CA PRO A 32 -21.58 -3.23 1.81
C PRO A 32 -22.79 -2.36 2.21
N LEU A 33 -22.58 -1.24 2.90
CA LEU A 33 -23.66 -0.29 3.23
C LEU A 33 -24.33 0.26 1.95
N PHE A 34 -23.57 0.42 0.87
CA PHE A 34 -24.06 0.87 -0.44
C PHE A 34 -24.42 -0.29 -1.38
N GLY A 35 -24.53 -1.53 -0.90
CA GLY A 35 -24.94 -2.70 -1.69
C GLY A 35 -23.84 -3.32 -2.55
N TYR A 36 -22.57 -2.90 -2.39
CA TYR A 36 -21.42 -3.50 -3.06
C TYR A 36 -20.82 -4.64 -2.22
N ALA A 37 -19.86 -5.38 -2.80
CA ALA A 37 -19.24 -6.51 -2.11
C ALA A 37 -18.39 -6.06 -0.90
N LYS A 38 -18.42 -6.87 0.18
CA LYS A 38 -17.58 -6.65 1.36
C LYS A 38 -16.16 -7.19 1.12
N LEU A 39 -15.13 -6.39 1.39
CA LEU A 39 -13.74 -6.86 1.33
C LEU A 39 -13.42 -7.81 2.50
N ALA A 40 -12.63 -8.83 2.20
CA ALA A 40 -12.14 -9.83 3.16
C ALA A 40 -10.61 -9.87 3.23
N PRO A 41 -9.92 -8.74 3.55
CA PRO A 41 -8.46 -8.67 3.55
C PRO A 41 -7.81 -9.65 4.53
N VAL A 42 -8.37 -9.79 5.74
CA VAL A 42 -7.92 -10.78 6.74
C VAL A 42 -8.10 -12.22 6.22
N GLY A 43 -9.17 -12.48 5.47
CA GLY A 43 -9.39 -13.80 4.84
C GLY A 43 -8.30 -14.15 3.85
N LEU A 44 -7.93 -13.20 2.97
CA LEU A 44 -6.83 -13.37 2.03
C LEU A 44 -5.48 -13.54 2.77
N ALA A 45 -5.20 -12.71 3.78
CA ALA A 45 -3.99 -12.81 4.58
C ALA A 45 -3.86 -14.20 5.23
N GLY A 46 -4.92 -14.71 5.84
CA GLY A 46 -4.95 -16.05 6.43
C GLY A 46 -4.75 -17.16 5.40
N ALA A 47 -5.37 -17.05 4.23
CA ALA A 47 -5.16 -17.98 3.13
C ALA A 47 -3.71 -17.97 2.64
N SER A 48 -3.08 -16.79 2.52
CA SER A 48 -1.68 -16.66 2.12
C SER A 48 -0.73 -17.27 3.14
N ILE A 49 -0.92 -17.00 4.43
CA ILE A 49 -0.10 -17.60 5.50
C ILE A 49 -0.23 -19.13 5.47
N LYS A 50 -1.46 -19.65 5.35
CA LYS A 50 -1.70 -21.08 5.26
C LYS A 50 -1.05 -21.71 4.01
N ALA A 51 -1.11 -21.03 2.86
CA ALA A 51 -0.50 -21.52 1.63
C ALA A 51 1.04 -21.59 1.73
N ILE A 52 1.67 -20.63 2.38
CA ILE A 52 3.14 -20.54 2.48
C ILE A 52 3.69 -21.42 3.61
N PHE A 53 3.02 -21.44 4.76
CA PHE A 53 3.55 -22.05 5.99
C PHE A 53 2.78 -23.30 6.45
N GLY A 54 1.70 -23.69 5.75
CA GLY A 54 0.87 -24.85 6.08
C GLY A 54 -0.11 -24.64 7.25
N ALA A 55 0.07 -23.58 8.05
CA ALA A 55 -0.77 -23.24 9.19
C ALA A 55 -1.07 -21.73 9.25
N ASN A 56 -2.17 -21.34 9.87
CA ASN A 56 -2.51 -19.94 10.16
C ASN A 56 -2.84 -19.80 11.65
N PRO A 57 -1.86 -19.49 12.52
CA PRO A 57 -2.09 -19.38 13.95
C PRO A 57 -3.02 -18.19 14.27
N SER A 58 -3.65 -18.25 15.45
CA SER A 58 -4.60 -17.22 15.88
C SER A 58 -3.97 -15.82 15.84
N GLY A 59 -4.68 -14.86 15.26
CA GLY A 59 -4.23 -13.48 15.13
C GLY A 59 -3.24 -13.21 13.98
N ALA A 60 -2.60 -14.21 13.39
CA ALA A 60 -1.55 -13.99 12.39
C ALA A 60 -2.07 -13.30 11.13
N ALA A 61 -3.25 -13.67 10.65
CA ALA A 61 -3.90 -13.02 9.51
C ALA A 61 -4.20 -11.53 9.76
N TYR A 62 -4.63 -11.17 10.97
CA TYR A 62 -4.87 -9.78 11.37
C TYR A 62 -3.56 -9.01 11.46
N LEU A 63 -2.52 -9.62 12.05
CA LEU A 63 -1.20 -9.01 12.14
C LEU A 63 -0.60 -8.76 10.76
N LEU A 64 -0.70 -9.73 9.85
CA LEU A 64 -0.22 -9.58 8.48
C LEU A 64 -0.95 -8.45 7.75
N HIS A 65 -2.29 -8.42 7.79
CA HIS A 65 -3.08 -7.34 7.21
C HIS A 65 -2.65 -5.97 7.75
N ALA A 66 -2.56 -5.83 9.08
CA ALA A 66 -2.17 -4.60 9.73
C ALA A 66 -0.75 -4.17 9.34
N LEU A 67 0.24 -5.08 9.36
CA LEU A 67 1.63 -4.77 8.98
C LEU A 67 1.77 -4.42 7.50
N THR A 68 1.05 -5.13 6.62
CA THR A 68 1.03 -4.85 5.18
C THR A 68 0.55 -3.43 4.91
N GLY A 69 -0.59 -3.03 5.50
CA GLY A 69 -1.11 -1.67 5.34
C GLY A 69 -0.29 -0.62 6.08
N LEU A 70 0.10 -0.85 7.34
CA LEU A 70 0.81 0.14 8.16
C LEU A 70 2.23 0.41 7.66
N VAL A 71 2.95 -0.64 7.27
CA VAL A 71 4.39 -0.57 7.02
C VAL A 71 4.67 -0.77 5.54
N PHE A 72 4.38 -1.95 4.99
CA PHE A 72 4.92 -2.35 3.69
C PHE A 72 4.37 -1.51 2.54
N TYR A 73 3.05 -1.29 2.47
CA TYR A 73 2.44 -0.52 1.40
C TYR A 73 2.75 0.97 1.52
N ALA A 74 2.81 1.53 2.72
CA ALA A 74 3.20 2.92 2.94
C ALA A 74 4.68 3.14 2.57
N PHE A 75 5.55 2.25 3.02
CA PHE A 75 6.96 2.29 2.68
C PHE A 75 7.19 2.12 1.18
N GLY A 76 6.47 1.22 0.51
CA GLY A 76 6.58 1.05 -0.94
C GLY A 76 6.24 2.33 -1.72
N TYR A 77 5.25 3.12 -1.29
CA TYR A 77 5.00 4.42 -1.91
C TYR A 77 6.17 5.38 -1.68
N PHE A 78 6.59 5.53 -0.41
CA PHE A 78 7.63 6.46 0.01
C PHE A 78 9.00 6.18 -0.61
N ALA A 79 9.41 4.91 -0.64
CA ALA A 79 10.76 4.49 -1.00
C ALA A 79 10.90 4.03 -2.46
N ILE A 80 9.79 3.64 -3.11
CA ILE A 80 9.82 3.06 -4.47
C ILE A 80 9.01 3.93 -5.44
N ALA A 81 7.69 4.01 -5.28
CA ALA A 81 6.82 4.62 -6.28
C ALA A 81 7.12 6.11 -6.50
N ARG A 82 7.18 6.88 -5.41
CA ARG A 82 7.39 8.33 -5.47
C ARG A 82 8.81 8.70 -5.94
N PRO A 83 9.89 8.06 -5.47
CA PRO A 83 11.23 8.31 -5.98
C PRO A 83 11.39 7.97 -7.46
N ILE A 84 10.85 6.84 -7.93
CA ILE A 84 10.86 6.46 -9.35
C ILE A 84 10.12 7.52 -10.19
N GLN A 85 8.92 7.92 -9.77
CA GLN A 85 8.18 8.93 -10.52
C GLN A 85 8.94 10.27 -10.57
N ARG A 86 9.56 10.71 -9.48
CA ARG A 86 10.38 11.95 -9.51
C ARG A 86 11.60 11.84 -10.41
N ALA A 87 12.14 10.63 -10.60
CA ALA A 87 13.27 10.40 -11.50
C ALA A 87 12.86 10.41 -12.98
N VAL A 88 11.69 9.86 -13.32
CA VAL A 88 11.25 9.66 -14.72
C VAL A 88 10.28 10.75 -15.20
N LEU A 89 9.34 11.18 -14.36
CA LEU A 89 8.26 12.13 -14.67
C LEU A 89 8.15 13.21 -13.59
N PRO A 90 9.16 14.08 -13.38
CA PRO A 90 9.25 14.97 -12.21
C PRO A 90 8.08 15.95 -12.06
N ASN A 91 7.44 16.34 -13.17
CA ASN A 91 6.31 17.28 -13.18
C ASN A 91 4.95 16.60 -12.96
N LEU A 92 4.90 15.27 -12.89
CA LEU A 92 3.66 14.54 -12.64
C LEU A 92 3.18 14.80 -11.21
N HIS A 93 1.92 15.19 -11.07
CA HIS A 93 1.31 15.37 -9.76
C HIS A 93 1.26 14.04 -9.00
N TRP A 94 1.54 14.09 -7.69
CA TRP A 94 1.67 12.89 -6.85
C TRP A 94 0.42 12.02 -6.82
N SER A 95 -0.76 12.62 -7.00
CA SER A 95 -2.03 11.89 -6.99
C SER A 95 -2.11 10.86 -8.11
N LEU A 96 -1.54 11.15 -9.30
CA LEU A 96 -1.50 10.21 -10.41
C LEU A 96 -0.54 9.05 -10.12
N THR A 97 0.59 9.34 -9.48
CA THR A 97 1.50 8.29 -8.96
C THR A 97 0.82 7.41 -7.94
N ALA A 98 0.04 8.00 -7.02
CA ALA A 98 -0.69 7.27 -6.00
C ALA A 98 -1.80 6.37 -6.60
N ILE A 99 -2.54 6.87 -7.60
CA ILE A 99 -3.54 6.04 -8.32
C ILE A 99 -2.85 4.85 -9.01
N ALA A 100 -1.76 5.10 -9.76
CA ALA A 100 -1.00 4.03 -10.41
C ALA A 100 -0.44 3.02 -9.39
N TYR A 101 0.05 3.51 -8.26
CA TYR A 101 0.53 2.67 -7.16
C TYR A 101 -0.60 1.84 -6.53
N GLY A 102 -1.78 2.42 -6.31
CA GLY A 102 -2.95 1.69 -5.83
C GLY A 102 -3.38 0.57 -6.80
N ILE A 103 -3.34 0.82 -8.11
CA ILE A 103 -3.58 -0.21 -9.13
C ILE A 103 -2.52 -1.32 -9.03
N ALA A 104 -1.25 -0.96 -8.86
CA ALA A 104 -0.18 -1.94 -8.69
C ALA A 104 -0.38 -2.80 -7.43
N LEU A 105 -0.79 -2.20 -6.30
CA LEU A 105 -1.13 -2.93 -5.08
C LEU A 105 -2.33 -3.87 -5.30
N TRP A 106 -3.35 -3.44 -6.02
CA TRP A 106 -4.49 -4.27 -6.38
C TRP A 106 -4.09 -5.48 -7.23
N VAL A 107 -3.22 -5.29 -8.23
CA VAL A 107 -2.65 -6.40 -9.01
C VAL A 107 -1.85 -7.34 -8.11
N PHE A 108 -1.00 -6.80 -7.23
CA PHE A 108 -0.24 -7.60 -6.29
C PHE A 108 -1.16 -8.42 -5.36
N ALA A 109 -2.18 -7.80 -4.77
CA ALA A 109 -3.10 -8.49 -3.87
C ALA A 109 -3.94 -9.57 -4.58
N LEU A 110 -4.55 -9.26 -5.73
CA LEU A 110 -5.51 -10.18 -6.33
C LEU A 110 -4.92 -11.12 -7.38
N TYR A 111 -3.89 -10.71 -8.10
CA TYR A 111 -3.23 -11.59 -9.05
C TYR A 111 -2.09 -12.36 -8.37
N VAL A 112 -1.16 -11.68 -7.71
CA VAL A 112 -0.01 -12.37 -7.10
C VAL A 112 -0.45 -13.16 -5.87
N MET A 113 -1.02 -12.51 -4.85
CA MET A 113 -1.34 -13.20 -3.60
C MET A 113 -2.57 -14.11 -3.74
N ALA A 114 -3.68 -13.60 -4.26
CA ALA A 114 -4.89 -14.43 -4.33
C ALA A 114 -4.80 -15.53 -5.40
N HIS A 115 -4.29 -15.25 -6.60
CA HIS A 115 -4.23 -16.27 -7.66
C HIS A 115 -2.94 -17.11 -7.58
N LEU A 116 -1.76 -16.50 -7.69
CA LEU A 116 -0.51 -17.27 -7.77
C LEU A 116 -0.13 -17.95 -6.44
N VAL A 117 -0.36 -17.31 -5.29
CA VAL A 117 0.01 -17.89 -3.98
C VAL A 117 -1.11 -18.78 -3.43
N THR A 118 -2.37 -18.33 -3.45
CA THR A 118 -3.47 -19.09 -2.80
C THR A 118 -4.33 -19.92 -3.75
N GLY A 119 -4.10 -19.87 -5.06
CA GLY A 119 -4.80 -20.71 -6.05
C GLY A 119 -6.23 -20.27 -6.40
N ASN A 120 -6.66 -19.06 -6.02
CA ASN A 120 -7.95 -18.53 -6.44
C ASN A 120 -7.98 -18.24 -7.96
N LYS A 121 -9.15 -18.01 -8.54
CA LYS A 121 -9.25 -17.50 -9.92
C LYS A 121 -8.50 -16.16 -10.07
N PRO A 122 -7.88 -15.86 -11.23
CA PRO A 122 -7.28 -14.56 -11.50
C PRO A 122 -8.25 -13.42 -11.17
N PHE A 123 -7.78 -12.45 -10.39
CA PHE A 123 -8.59 -11.32 -9.92
C PHE A 123 -9.90 -11.76 -9.24
N LEU A 124 -9.91 -12.89 -8.54
CA LEU A 124 -11.10 -13.49 -7.91
C LEU A 124 -12.26 -13.72 -8.90
N GLY A 125 -11.96 -13.91 -10.18
CA GLY A 125 -12.95 -14.08 -11.24
C GLY A 125 -13.69 -12.79 -11.64
N PHE A 126 -13.07 -11.62 -11.42
CA PHE A 126 -13.66 -10.31 -11.75
C PHE A 126 -15.05 -10.07 -11.13
N THR A 127 -15.24 -10.56 -9.90
CA THR A 127 -16.46 -10.39 -9.12
C THR A 127 -16.57 -8.98 -8.52
N GLY A 128 -17.65 -8.68 -7.80
CA GLY A 128 -17.80 -7.41 -7.08
C GLY A 128 -16.61 -7.11 -6.15
N ILE A 129 -16.02 -8.13 -5.51
CA ILE A 129 -14.85 -7.96 -4.64
C ILE A 129 -13.66 -7.41 -5.41
N THR A 130 -13.49 -7.79 -6.67
CA THR A 130 -12.40 -7.33 -7.54
C THR A 130 -12.39 -5.82 -7.69
N TRP A 131 -13.56 -5.25 -7.94
CA TRP A 131 -13.73 -3.82 -8.22
C TRP A 131 -13.71 -2.99 -6.93
N VAL A 132 -14.31 -3.51 -5.85
CA VAL A 132 -14.19 -2.88 -4.53
C VAL A 132 -12.73 -2.89 -4.09
N ALA A 133 -11.98 -3.97 -4.33
CA ALA A 133 -10.57 -4.03 -3.97
C ALA A 133 -9.75 -3.02 -4.79
N LEU A 134 -10.05 -2.84 -6.08
CA LEU A 134 -9.37 -1.83 -6.91
C LEU A 134 -9.51 -0.44 -6.30
N TRP A 135 -10.75 -0.02 -6.04
CA TRP A 135 -11.00 1.28 -5.43
C TRP A 135 -10.44 1.39 -4.01
N GLY A 136 -10.51 0.31 -3.23
CA GLY A 136 -9.91 0.26 -1.89
C GLY A 136 -8.42 0.57 -1.92
N HIS A 137 -7.65 -0.07 -2.82
CA HIS A 137 -6.22 0.19 -2.92
C HIS A 137 -5.89 1.59 -3.46
N ILE A 138 -6.73 2.15 -4.35
CA ILE A 138 -6.59 3.54 -4.80
C ILE A 138 -6.84 4.51 -3.64
N VAL A 139 -7.90 4.31 -2.85
CA VAL A 139 -8.20 5.11 -1.65
C VAL A 139 -7.05 5.03 -0.65
N TYR A 140 -6.57 3.82 -0.36
CA TYR A 140 -5.39 3.60 0.48
C TYR A 140 -4.21 4.45 0.00
N ALA A 141 -3.85 4.31 -1.28
CA ALA A 141 -2.66 4.95 -1.83
C ALA A 141 -2.77 6.49 -1.83
N LEU A 142 -3.96 7.02 -2.14
CA LEU A 142 -4.22 8.46 -2.10
C LEU A 142 -4.11 9.03 -0.68
N VAL A 143 -4.65 8.32 0.33
CA VAL A 143 -4.55 8.75 1.74
C VAL A 143 -3.10 8.71 2.22
N ALA A 144 -2.38 7.61 1.95
CA ALA A 144 -0.99 7.47 2.33
C ALA A 144 -0.12 8.57 1.68
N ALA A 145 -0.25 8.75 0.36
CA ALA A 145 0.47 9.76 -0.39
C ALA A 145 0.13 11.18 0.07
N GLY A 146 -1.16 11.50 0.27
CA GLY A 146 -1.62 12.81 0.70
C GLY A 146 -1.02 13.23 2.03
N ILE A 147 -0.99 12.32 3.02
CA ILE A 147 -0.36 12.60 4.32
C ILE A 147 1.15 12.83 4.18
N MET A 148 1.84 11.99 3.41
CA MET A 148 3.28 12.12 3.21
C MET A 148 3.66 13.43 2.52
N GLU A 149 2.93 13.80 1.46
CA GLU A 149 3.17 15.05 0.73
C GLU A 149 2.82 16.27 1.57
N ALA A 150 1.70 16.25 2.32
CA ALA A 150 1.32 17.33 3.23
C ALA A 150 2.31 17.57 4.38
N LYS A 151 3.02 16.51 4.81
CA LYS A 151 4.04 16.58 5.86
C LYS A 151 5.47 16.70 5.31
N GLY A 152 5.64 16.74 3.99
CA GLY A 152 6.95 16.85 3.34
C GLY A 152 7.85 15.62 3.52
N ALA A 153 7.28 14.43 3.76
CA ALA A 153 8.05 13.19 3.82
C ALA A 153 8.49 12.79 2.42
N VAL A 154 9.76 13.07 2.11
CA VAL A 154 10.32 12.92 0.78
C VAL A 154 11.65 12.18 0.84
N LEU A 155 11.75 11.07 0.10
CA LEU A 155 13.03 10.46 -0.24
C LEU A 155 13.48 10.99 -1.61
N ASN A 156 14.56 11.79 -1.63
CA ASN A 156 15.17 12.28 -2.86
C ASN A 156 16.45 11.50 -3.15
N ILE A 157 16.44 10.67 -4.20
CA ILE A 157 17.60 9.87 -4.61
C ILE A 157 18.71 10.75 -5.23
N ARG A 158 18.38 11.97 -5.69
CA ARG A 158 19.30 12.88 -6.42
C ARG A 158 20.24 13.76 -5.58
N ARG A 159 20.39 13.57 -4.26
CA ARG A 159 21.34 14.37 -3.45
C ARG A 159 22.41 13.51 -2.77
N THR A 160 23.43 13.17 -3.54
CA THR A 160 24.82 13.12 -3.06
C THR A 160 25.65 13.96 -4.03
N PRO A 161 26.01 15.21 -3.69
CA PRO A 161 27.16 15.81 -4.34
C PRO A 161 28.36 15.00 -3.85
N PHE A 162 28.91 14.15 -4.71
CA PHE A 162 30.29 13.74 -4.55
C PHE A 162 31.07 15.05 -4.65
N ALA A 163 31.54 15.56 -3.51
CA ALA A 163 32.47 16.67 -3.52
C ALA A 163 33.70 16.18 -4.27
N VAL A 164 33.87 16.65 -5.50
CA VAL A 164 35.15 16.53 -6.20
C VAL A 164 36.10 17.40 -5.40
N PRO A 165 37.15 16.84 -4.76
CA PRO A 165 38.15 17.67 -4.10
C PRO A 165 38.76 18.59 -5.17
N ALA A 166 38.81 19.89 -4.89
CA ALA A 166 39.63 20.80 -5.67
C ALA A 166 41.10 20.40 -5.45
N GLU A 167 41.84 20.28 -6.56
CA GLU A 167 43.27 19.95 -6.62
C GLU A 167 44.15 20.94 -5.85
#